data_AF-K1R4I3-F1
#
_entry.id   AF-K1R4I3-F1
#
_cell.length_a   1.000
_cell.length_b   1.000
_cell.length_c   1.000
_cell.angle_alpha   90.00
_cell.angle_beta   90.00
_cell.angle_gamma   90.00
#
_symmetry.space_group_name_H-M   'P 1'
#
loop_
_entity.id
_entity.type
_entity.pdbx_description
1 polymer ?
#
loop_
_entity_poly.entity_id
_entity_poly.type
_entity_poly.pdbx_seq_one_letter_code
_entity_poly.pdbx_strand_id
1 'polypeptide(L)'
;MSSIPLYNVQARFKFYTSEDNLIKEWKSSAKSNTHQTTFLEGILLKSLEKNAQFSYVDYSVFFSGIKDFKRPAQPRNHVQSDVLRVHNHKFSIDVLGNRILQPEFYDEIECIVRDGVKQLPRTPVSKDSLYFLTSFHALERTQSMEEIWSTWSGAKFILWNCPRVLNLRRITFLKATMRSENFAYLILCECENGMEHLSVAMDFYETLKTRRCGLVGLYKVERYYIPPHHKTDK
;
A
#
# COMPACT_ATOMS: atom_id res chain seq x y z
N MET A 1 -7.93 0.05 -28.54
CA MET A 1 -7.54 0.57 -27.20
C MET A 1 -7.51 -0.59 -26.23
N SER A 2 -6.34 -1.06 -25.83
CA SER A 2 -6.19 -2.13 -24.85
C SER A 2 -6.57 -1.60 -23.46
N SER A 3 -7.68 -2.07 -22.91
CA SER A 3 -8.05 -1.82 -21.52
C SER A 3 -7.00 -2.49 -20.62
N ILE A 4 -6.22 -1.70 -19.90
CA ILE A 4 -5.33 -2.23 -18.86
C ILE A 4 -6.22 -2.91 -17.81
N PRO A 5 -5.99 -4.18 -17.46
CA PRO A 5 -6.76 -4.83 -16.40
C PRO A 5 -6.52 -4.07 -15.10
N LEU A 6 -7.60 -3.64 -14.45
CA LEU A 6 -7.53 -3.13 -13.09
C LEU A 6 -7.44 -4.35 -12.18
N TYR A 7 -6.32 -4.53 -11.49
CA TYR A 7 -6.12 -5.65 -10.59
C TYR A 7 -6.69 -5.34 -9.22
N ASN A 8 -7.27 -6.35 -8.56
CA ASN A 8 -7.53 -6.29 -7.13
C ASN A 8 -6.23 -6.60 -6.40
N VAL A 9 -5.89 -5.68 -5.51
CA VAL A 9 -4.69 -5.74 -4.69
C VAL A 9 -5.11 -5.70 -3.23
N GLN A 10 -4.46 -6.51 -2.41
CA GLN A 10 -4.49 -6.37 -0.97
C GLN A 10 -3.12 -5.93 -0.48
N ALA A 11 -3.11 -5.24 0.64
CA ALA A 11 -1.89 -4.91 1.35
C ALA A 11 -1.88 -5.58 2.72
N ARG A 12 -0.69 -5.95 3.21
CA ARG A 12 -0.48 -6.21 4.62
C ARG A 12 0.33 -5.07 5.23
N PHE A 13 -0.08 -4.60 6.40
CA PHE A 13 0.66 -3.62 7.20
C PHE A 13 1.02 -4.22 8.56
N LYS A 14 2.32 -4.40 8.80
CA LYS A 14 2.85 -4.69 10.14
C LYS A 14 3.51 -3.46 10.72
N PHE A 15 3.12 -3.09 11.93
CA PHE A 15 3.60 -1.90 12.61
C PHE A 15 4.56 -2.30 13.74
N TYR A 16 5.73 -1.67 13.80
CA TYR A 16 6.73 -1.94 14.84
C TYR A 16 6.99 -0.64 15.60
N THR A 17 6.88 -0.70 16.93
CA THR A 17 7.08 0.46 17.81
C THR A 17 8.57 0.79 17.99
N SER A 18 9.45 -0.21 17.87
CA SER A 18 10.89 -0.08 18.06
C SER A 18 11.71 -0.96 17.11
N GLU A 19 13.01 -0.68 17.04
CA GLU A 19 13.97 -1.51 16.29
C GLU A 19 14.13 -2.91 16.88
N ASP A 20 14.05 -3.06 18.21
CA ASP A 20 14.09 -4.37 18.87
C ASP A 20 12.92 -5.26 18.46
N ASN A 21 11.72 -4.68 18.31
CA ASN A 21 10.53 -5.39 17.83
C ASN A 21 10.71 -5.80 16.37
N LEU A 22 11.25 -4.90 15.54
CA LEU A 22 11.57 -5.17 14.14
C LEU A 22 12.55 -6.35 14.00
N ILE A 23 13.67 -6.32 14.71
CA ILE A 23 14.75 -7.33 14.58
C ILE A 23 14.25 -8.74 14.91
N LYS A 24 13.37 -8.86 15.92
CA LYS A 24 12.81 -10.15 16.36
C LYS A 24 11.95 -10.82 15.31
N GLU A 25 11.18 -10.06 14.54
CA GLU A 25 10.09 -10.63 13.72
C GLU A 25 10.20 -10.38 12.21
N TRP A 26 10.70 -9.21 11.80
CA TRP A 26 10.51 -8.74 10.42
C TRP A 26 11.11 -9.67 9.38
N LYS A 27 12.32 -10.21 9.63
CA LYS A 27 12.97 -11.13 8.68
C LYS A 27 12.15 -12.40 8.45
N SER A 28 11.57 -12.96 9.51
CA SER A 28 10.70 -14.14 9.43
C SER A 28 9.40 -13.79 8.68
N SER A 29 8.81 -12.63 9.02
CA SER A 29 7.59 -12.12 8.39
C SER A 29 7.75 -11.85 6.89
N ALA A 30 8.84 -11.18 6.49
CA ALA A 30 9.17 -10.89 5.10
C ALA A 30 9.47 -12.16 4.31
N LYS A 31 10.18 -13.13 4.92
CA LYS A 31 10.40 -14.45 4.31
C LYS A 31 9.09 -15.22 4.12
N SER A 32 8.18 -15.16 5.09
CA SER A 32 6.86 -15.79 4.97
C SER A 32 6.07 -15.20 3.78
N ASN A 33 6.12 -13.88 3.60
CA ASN A 33 5.49 -13.22 2.44
C ASN A 33 6.04 -13.73 1.11
N THR A 34 7.37 -13.81 0.97
CA THR A 34 7.99 -14.19 -0.30
C THR A 34 7.71 -15.64 -0.71
N HIS A 35 7.24 -16.47 0.21
CA HIS A 35 6.77 -17.83 -0.08
C HIS A 35 5.30 -17.90 -0.52
N GLN A 36 4.52 -16.82 -0.37
CA GLN A 36 3.15 -16.78 -0.84
C GLN A 36 3.12 -16.53 -2.35
N THR A 37 2.34 -17.33 -3.07
CA THR A 37 2.22 -17.23 -4.54
C THR A 37 1.61 -15.90 -5.01
N THR A 38 0.78 -15.28 -4.17
CA THR A 38 0.12 -14.00 -4.44
C THR A 38 0.96 -12.80 -4.06
N PHE A 39 2.11 -12.97 -3.38
CA PHE A 39 2.96 -11.86 -2.98
C PHE A 39 3.62 -11.20 -4.20
N LEU A 40 3.52 -9.87 -4.26
CA LEU A 40 4.05 -9.08 -5.37
C LEU A 40 5.35 -8.38 -4.96
N GLU A 41 5.35 -7.68 -3.84
CA GLU A 41 6.48 -6.92 -3.31
C GLU A 41 6.24 -6.44 -1.89
N GLY A 42 7.28 -5.97 -1.21
CA GLY A 42 7.19 -5.34 0.09
C GLY A 42 8.22 -4.23 0.30
N ILE A 43 7.87 -3.29 1.15
CA ILE A 43 8.67 -2.13 1.52
C ILE A 43 8.68 -2.04 3.03
N LEU A 44 9.88 -2.08 3.61
CA LEU A 44 10.12 -1.68 4.98
C LEU A 44 10.33 -0.17 5.00
N LEU A 45 9.46 0.51 5.73
CA LEU A 45 9.45 1.94 5.94
C LEU A 45 9.99 2.26 7.34
N LYS A 46 10.85 3.27 7.45
CA LYS A 46 11.38 3.79 8.72
C LYS A 46 10.87 5.20 8.97
N SER A 47 10.32 5.44 10.15
CA SER A 47 9.81 6.76 10.51
C SER A 47 10.94 7.78 10.56
N LEU A 48 10.63 8.99 10.12
CA LEU A 48 11.50 10.16 10.25
C LEU A 48 11.28 10.91 11.58
N GLU A 49 10.27 10.50 12.36
CA GLU A 49 10.01 11.07 13.68
C GLU A 49 10.80 10.34 14.76
N LYS A 50 11.44 11.10 15.66
CA LYS A 50 12.24 10.53 16.77
C LYS A 50 11.40 9.71 17.76
N ASN A 51 10.17 10.14 18.03
CA ASN A 51 9.26 9.52 19.00
C ASN A 51 8.00 9.00 18.31
N ALA A 52 8.17 8.39 17.13
CA ALA A 52 7.06 7.83 16.38
C ALA A 52 6.36 6.73 17.21
N GLN A 53 5.02 6.70 17.18
CA GLN A 53 4.27 5.58 17.74
C GLN A 53 4.68 4.25 17.07
N PHE A 54 4.98 4.30 15.78
CA PHE A 54 5.55 3.19 15.02
C PHE A 54 6.84 3.65 14.34
N SER A 55 7.97 3.17 14.85
CA SER A 55 9.28 3.46 14.29
C SER A 55 9.49 2.83 12.92
N TYR A 56 8.82 1.70 12.65
CA TYR A 56 8.88 1.01 11.36
C TYR A 56 7.51 0.48 10.94
N VAL A 57 7.30 0.40 9.62
CA VAL A 57 6.11 -0.21 9.00
C VAL A 57 6.54 -1.12 7.87
N ASP A 58 6.12 -2.39 7.91
CA ASP A 58 6.26 -3.33 6.78
C ASP A 58 4.97 -3.27 5.95
N TYR A 59 5.06 -2.63 4.77
CA TYR A 59 3.99 -2.54 3.78
C TYR A 59 4.25 -3.57 2.68
N SER A 60 3.38 -4.58 2.60
CA SER A 60 3.48 -5.68 1.64
C SER A 60 2.28 -5.70 0.72
N VAL A 61 2.47 -6.07 -0.55
CA VAL A 61 1.45 -6.04 -1.59
C VAL A 61 1.20 -7.44 -2.12
N PHE A 62 -0.07 -7.81 -2.23
CA PHE A 62 -0.53 -9.11 -2.67
C PHE A 62 -1.59 -8.99 -3.76
N PHE A 63 -1.52 -9.87 -4.75
CA PHE A 63 -2.58 -10.02 -5.75
C PHE A 63 -3.78 -10.75 -5.16
N SER A 64 -4.97 -10.18 -5.31
CA SER A 64 -6.22 -10.78 -4.81
C SER A 64 -7.27 -11.03 -5.89
N GLY A 65 -6.94 -10.78 -7.16
CA GLY A 65 -7.79 -11.10 -8.32
C GLY A 65 -7.84 -10.00 -9.38
N ILE A 66 -8.71 -10.13 -10.38
CA ILE A 66 -8.92 -9.11 -11.42
C ILE A 66 -10.23 -8.36 -11.14
N LYS A 67 -10.27 -7.03 -11.31
CA LYS A 67 -11.52 -6.25 -11.32
C LYS A 67 -12.22 -6.48 -12.67
N ASP A 68 -13.19 -7.38 -12.71
CA ASP A 68 -14.07 -7.54 -13.87
C ASP A 68 -15.12 -6.43 -13.91
N PHE A 69 -14.91 -5.40 -14.73
CA PHE A 69 -15.88 -4.31 -14.93
C PHE A 69 -17.14 -4.71 -15.72
N LYS A 70 -17.29 -5.99 -16.13
CA LYS A 70 -18.26 -6.41 -17.15
C LYS A 70 -19.22 -7.55 -16.77
N ARG A 71 -19.36 -7.96 -15.51
CA ARG A 71 -20.36 -8.99 -15.16
C ARG A 71 -21.13 -8.67 -13.87
N PRO A 72 -22.46 -8.46 -13.94
CA PRO A 72 -23.33 -8.58 -12.78
C PRO A 72 -23.28 -10.02 -12.27
N ALA A 73 -23.42 -10.19 -10.96
CA ALA A 73 -23.38 -11.45 -10.23
C ALA A 73 -24.01 -12.63 -11.00
N GLN A 74 -23.17 -13.54 -11.50
CA GLN A 74 -23.58 -14.87 -11.92
C GLN A 74 -22.71 -15.94 -11.24
N PRO A 75 -23.25 -17.16 -11.02
CA PRO A 75 -22.54 -18.22 -10.31
C PRO A 75 -21.29 -18.66 -11.08
N ARG A 76 -20.23 -18.91 -10.31
CA ARG A 76 -18.89 -19.26 -10.78
C ARG A 76 -18.90 -20.54 -11.62
N ASN A 77 -18.86 -20.39 -12.94
CA ASN A 77 -18.20 -21.38 -13.80
C ASN A 77 -16.73 -20.98 -13.92
N HIS A 78 -15.83 -21.92 -13.64
CA HIS A 78 -14.39 -21.76 -13.70
C HIS A 78 -13.94 -21.31 -15.10
N VAL A 79 -13.88 -19.99 -15.30
CA VAL A 79 -13.12 -19.40 -16.38
C VAL A 79 -11.67 -19.42 -15.90
N GLN A 80 -10.83 -20.14 -16.64
CA GLN A 80 -9.38 -20.12 -16.50
C GLN A 80 -8.94 -18.67 -16.66
N SER A 81 -8.77 -17.99 -15.54
CA SER A 81 -8.51 -16.56 -15.52
C SER A 81 -7.02 -16.33 -15.54
N ASP A 82 -6.63 -15.44 -16.42
CA ASP A 82 -5.34 -14.78 -16.49
C ASP A 82 -4.91 -14.18 -15.12
N VAL A 83 -3.62 -14.06 -14.83
CA VAL A 83 -2.97 -14.09 -13.50
C VAL A 83 -1.88 -12.98 -13.35
N LEU A 84 -1.35 -12.74 -12.13
CA LEU A 84 -0.05 -12.08 -11.86
C LEU A 84 1.10 -12.91 -11.19
N ARG A 85 2.33 -12.82 -11.74
CA ARG A 85 3.64 -13.03 -11.05
C ARG A 85 4.58 -11.86 -11.31
N VAL A 86 5.36 -11.44 -10.31
CA VAL A 86 6.48 -10.48 -10.46
C VAL A 86 7.78 -11.25 -10.70
N HIS A 87 8.28 -11.27 -11.93
CA HIS A 87 9.64 -11.74 -12.24
C HIS A 87 10.40 -10.62 -12.94
N ASN A 88 11.52 -10.13 -12.39
CA ASN A 88 12.36 -9.11 -13.04
C ASN A 88 11.59 -7.86 -13.53
N HIS A 89 10.61 -7.36 -12.75
CA HIS A 89 9.74 -6.25 -13.16
C HIS A 89 8.92 -6.53 -14.45
N LYS A 90 8.82 -7.80 -14.86
CA LYS A 90 7.96 -8.31 -15.94
C LYS A 90 6.80 -9.10 -15.34
N PHE A 91 5.61 -8.90 -15.91
CA PHE A 91 4.34 -9.43 -15.43
C PHE A 91 3.96 -10.66 -16.25
N SER A 92 3.63 -11.77 -15.58
CA SER A 92 3.14 -13.01 -16.21
C SER A 92 1.88 -13.55 -15.55
N ILE A 93 1.22 -14.46 -16.25
CA ILE A 93 -0.19 -14.79 -16.15
C ILE A 93 -0.45 -16.32 -15.83
N ASP A 94 0.00 -16.86 -14.65
CA ASP A 94 -0.36 -18.21 -14.03
C ASP A 94 -0.62 -18.50 -12.43
N VAL A 95 -1.49 -17.83 -11.62
CA VAL A 95 -1.67 -17.73 -10.14
C VAL A 95 -3.09 -17.24 -9.84
N LEU A 96 -3.85 -18.06 -9.14
CA LEU A 96 -5.20 -17.74 -8.67
C LEU A 96 -5.15 -16.68 -7.55
N GLY A 97 -5.78 -15.53 -7.77
CA GLY A 97 -5.95 -14.52 -6.73
C GLY A 97 -7.04 -14.95 -5.74
N ASN A 98 -6.71 -15.00 -4.45
CA ASN A 98 -7.68 -15.22 -3.38
C ASN A 98 -7.59 -14.08 -2.38
N ARG A 99 -8.74 -13.49 -2.04
CA ARG A 99 -8.85 -12.48 -0.99
C ARG A 99 -8.45 -13.10 0.35
N ILE A 100 -7.39 -12.58 0.97
CA ILE A 100 -6.88 -12.99 2.28
C ILE A 100 -7.70 -12.29 3.36
N LEU A 101 -8.22 -13.08 4.31
CA LEU A 101 -8.98 -12.60 5.47
C LEU A 101 -8.18 -12.89 6.73
N GLN A 102 -7.27 -11.98 7.08
CA GLN A 102 -6.43 -12.08 8.27
C GLN A 102 -6.30 -10.70 8.93
N PRO A 103 -6.00 -10.64 10.24
CA PRO A 103 -5.50 -9.40 10.86
C PRO A 103 -4.34 -8.83 10.04
N GLU A 104 -4.16 -7.51 10.06
CA GLU A 104 -3.10 -6.80 9.32
C GLU A 104 -3.28 -6.72 7.79
N PHE A 105 -4.25 -7.43 7.20
CA PHE A 105 -4.56 -7.32 5.77
C PHE A 105 -5.66 -6.30 5.48
N TYR A 106 -5.46 -5.54 4.40
CA TYR A 106 -6.30 -4.47 3.92
C TYR A 106 -6.62 -4.66 2.44
N ASP A 107 -7.89 -4.50 2.06
CA ASP A 107 -8.31 -4.37 0.67
C ASP A 107 -7.98 -2.96 0.16
N GLU A 108 -7.37 -2.87 -1.02
CA GLU A 108 -7.27 -1.60 -1.74
C GLU A 108 -8.66 -1.24 -2.29
N ILE A 109 -9.26 -0.20 -1.73
CA ILE A 109 -10.55 0.30 -2.17
C ILE A 109 -10.36 1.20 -3.38
N GLU A 110 -9.45 2.17 -3.26
CA GLU A 110 -9.14 3.14 -4.30
C GLU A 110 -7.64 3.43 -4.39
N CYS A 111 -7.16 3.73 -5.60
CA CYS A 111 -5.78 4.15 -5.83
C CYS A 111 -5.69 5.21 -6.93
N ILE A 112 -5.42 6.44 -6.51
CA ILE A 112 -5.15 7.57 -7.41
C ILE A 112 -3.68 7.53 -7.79
N VAL A 113 -3.40 7.47 -9.09
CA VAL A 113 -2.04 7.41 -9.65
C VAL A 113 -1.88 8.56 -10.63
N ARG A 114 -0.80 9.35 -10.51
CA ARG A 114 -0.48 10.43 -11.46
C ARG A 114 0.04 9.87 -12.79
N ASP A 115 -0.08 10.69 -13.84
CA ASP A 115 0.34 10.32 -15.20
C ASP A 115 1.81 9.85 -15.26
N GLY A 116 2.04 8.81 -16.05
CA GLY A 116 3.35 8.18 -16.23
C GLY A 116 3.76 7.19 -15.14
N VAL A 117 3.00 7.06 -14.05
CA VAL A 117 3.25 6.06 -13.00
C VAL A 117 2.45 4.80 -13.28
N LYS A 118 3.09 3.63 -13.22
CA LYS A 118 2.39 2.35 -13.36
C LYS A 118 1.58 2.03 -12.09
N GLN A 119 0.44 1.36 -12.25
CA GLN A 119 -0.32 0.84 -11.11
C GLN A 119 0.50 -0.21 -10.34
N LEU A 120 1.12 -1.14 -11.05
CA LEU A 120 2.08 -2.10 -10.50
C LEU A 120 3.39 -2.03 -11.31
N PRO A 121 4.56 -2.36 -10.75
CA PRO A 121 4.81 -2.60 -9.32
C PRO A 121 4.60 -1.34 -8.45
N ARG A 122 4.40 -1.54 -7.15
CA ARG A 122 4.36 -0.52 -6.10
C ARG A 122 5.73 -0.25 -5.49
N THR A 123 6.82 -0.81 -6.03
CA THR A 123 8.19 -0.43 -5.69
C THR A 123 8.35 1.09 -5.67
N PRO A 124 9.18 1.65 -4.76
CA PRO A 124 9.43 3.08 -4.72
C PRO A 124 9.82 3.62 -6.09
N VAL A 125 9.20 4.72 -6.52
CA VAL A 125 9.45 5.34 -7.82
C VAL A 125 10.89 5.86 -7.93
N SER A 126 11.48 6.31 -6.81
CA SER A 126 12.88 6.72 -6.74
C SER A 126 13.52 6.30 -5.42
N LYS A 127 14.85 6.45 -5.32
CA LYS A 127 15.60 6.30 -4.06
C LYS A 127 15.23 7.38 -3.02
N ASP A 128 14.69 8.50 -3.49
CA ASP A 128 14.33 9.67 -2.70
C ASP A 128 12.83 9.67 -2.34
N SER A 129 12.10 8.58 -2.64
CA SER A 129 10.70 8.43 -2.30
C SER A 129 10.45 8.53 -0.78
N LEU A 130 9.46 9.34 -0.40
CA LEU A 130 8.88 9.39 0.95
C LEU A 130 7.42 8.97 0.94
N TYR A 131 6.99 8.46 2.09
CA TYR A 131 5.65 7.97 2.31
C TYR A 131 4.98 8.69 3.48
N PHE A 132 3.82 9.28 3.22
CA PHE A 132 2.90 9.72 4.28
C PHE A 132 1.90 8.59 4.51
N LEU A 133 1.77 8.12 5.74
CA LEU A 133 0.81 7.10 6.13
C LEU A 133 -0.15 7.68 7.16
N THR A 134 -1.43 7.77 6.82
CA THR A 134 -2.48 8.19 7.74
C THR A 134 -3.32 6.98 8.13
N SER A 135 -3.49 6.77 9.43
CA SER A 135 -4.12 5.57 10.01
C SER A 135 -5.34 5.93 10.85
N PHE A 136 -6.43 5.18 10.70
CA PHE A 136 -7.73 5.52 11.29
C PHE A 136 -8.30 4.37 12.12
N HIS A 137 -8.58 4.63 13.41
CA HIS A 137 -9.22 3.68 14.32
C HIS A 137 -10.74 3.54 14.12
N ALA A 138 -11.33 4.18 13.10
CA ALA A 138 -12.79 4.38 12.97
C ALA A 138 -13.64 3.15 13.35
N LEU A 139 -14.60 3.39 14.25
CA LEU A 139 -15.51 2.38 14.82
C LEU A 139 -16.58 1.92 13.81
N GLU A 140 -16.82 2.70 12.75
CA GLU A 140 -17.82 2.40 11.72
C GLU A 140 -17.17 2.20 10.36
N ARG A 141 -17.56 1.12 9.67
CA ARG A 141 -17.10 0.75 8.33
C ARG A 141 -18.27 0.71 7.36
N THR A 142 -19.01 1.80 7.30
CA THR A 142 -20.21 1.92 6.46
C THR A 142 -19.81 2.18 5.00
N GLN A 143 -20.67 1.74 4.08
CA GLN A 143 -20.48 1.99 2.65
C GLN A 143 -20.51 3.49 2.33
N SER A 144 -21.32 4.27 3.04
CA SER A 144 -21.35 5.73 2.89
C SER A 144 -20.01 6.40 3.20
N MET A 145 -19.23 5.88 4.17
CA MET A 145 -17.88 6.38 4.42
C MET A 145 -16.94 6.11 3.26
N GLU A 146 -17.08 4.99 2.55
CA GLU A 146 -16.26 4.68 1.38
C GLU A 146 -16.57 5.60 0.21
N GLU A 147 -17.82 6.03 0.03
CA GLU A 147 -18.21 6.96 -1.04
C GLU A 147 -17.58 8.36 -0.87
N ILE A 148 -17.49 8.85 0.37
CA ILE A 148 -16.91 10.16 0.69
C ILE A 148 -15.47 10.07 1.21
N TRP A 149 -14.79 8.95 0.98
CA TRP A 149 -13.46 8.66 1.54
C TRP A 149 -12.46 9.79 1.34
N SER A 150 -12.43 10.36 0.14
CA SER A 150 -11.46 11.39 -0.22
C SER A 150 -11.57 12.65 0.65
N THR A 151 -12.76 12.94 1.18
CA THR A 151 -13.00 14.12 2.00
C THR A 151 -12.62 13.89 3.46
N TRP A 152 -13.19 12.85 4.11
CA TRP A 152 -12.95 12.64 5.54
C TRP A 152 -11.54 12.12 5.84
N SER A 153 -10.94 11.35 4.93
CA SER A 153 -9.58 10.84 5.12
C SER A 153 -8.50 11.90 4.89
N GLY A 154 -8.87 13.08 4.37
CA GLY A 154 -7.93 14.12 3.99
C GLY A 154 -7.21 13.87 2.66
N ALA A 155 -7.48 12.78 1.94
CA ALA A 155 -6.84 12.50 0.66
C ALA A 155 -7.07 13.59 -0.40
N LYS A 156 -8.25 14.21 -0.44
CA LYS A 156 -8.55 15.37 -1.29
C LYS A 156 -7.64 16.55 -0.92
N PHE A 157 -7.42 16.79 0.36
CA PHE A 157 -6.47 17.84 0.79
C PHE A 157 -5.06 17.52 0.31
N ILE A 158 -4.58 16.28 0.48
CA ILE A 158 -3.25 15.85 0.00
C ILE A 158 -3.13 16.05 -1.51
N LEU A 159 -4.13 15.60 -2.27
CA LEU A 159 -4.11 15.68 -3.74
C LEU A 159 -3.95 17.12 -4.25
N TRP A 160 -4.58 18.08 -3.58
CA TRP A 160 -4.62 19.49 -4.01
C TRP A 160 -3.55 20.37 -3.36
N ASN A 161 -3.04 20.00 -2.19
CA ASN A 161 -2.14 20.85 -1.39
C ASN A 161 -0.74 20.26 -1.19
N CYS A 162 -0.49 19.02 -1.61
CA CYS A 162 0.87 18.48 -1.58
C CYS A 162 1.80 19.38 -2.41
N PRO A 163 2.91 19.89 -1.83
CA PRO A 163 3.82 20.77 -2.54
C PRO A 163 4.35 20.12 -3.81
N ARG A 164 4.31 20.87 -4.93
CA ARG A 164 4.68 20.34 -6.26
C ARG A 164 6.08 19.75 -6.30
N VAL A 165 7.01 20.33 -5.54
CA VAL A 165 8.41 19.86 -5.44
C VAL A 165 8.52 18.44 -4.89
N LEU A 166 7.59 17.99 -4.04
CA LEU A 166 7.58 16.61 -3.52
C LEU A 166 7.18 15.58 -4.58
N ASN A 167 6.56 16.04 -5.68
CA ASN A 167 6.12 15.20 -6.79
C ASN A 167 5.27 14.00 -6.34
N LEU A 168 4.08 14.28 -5.80
CA LEU A 168 3.10 13.26 -5.39
C LEU A 168 2.77 12.30 -6.54
N ARG A 169 3.03 11.00 -6.37
CA ARG A 169 2.83 9.98 -7.42
C ARG A 169 1.60 9.13 -7.20
N ARG A 170 1.30 8.79 -5.95
CA ARG A 170 0.24 7.84 -5.60
C ARG A 170 -0.47 8.21 -4.30
N ILE A 171 -1.78 8.00 -4.26
CA ILE A 171 -2.59 7.96 -3.04
C ILE A 171 -3.39 6.66 -3.06
N THR A 172 -3.21 5.82 -2.06
CA THR A 172 -3.90 4.53 -1.92
C THR A 172 -4.77 4.54 -0.68
N PHE A 173 -6.05 4.20 -0.83
CA PHE A 173 -7.02 4.05 0.25
C PHE A 173 -7.33 2.59 0.50
N LEU A 174 -7.18 2.20 1.76
CA LEU A 174 -7.14 0.81 2.18
C LEU A 174 -8.12 0.58 3.33
N LYS A 175 -8.84 -0.54 3.29
CA LYS A 175 -9.79 -0.96 4.33
C LYS A 175 -9.40 -2.31 4.90
N ALA A 176 -9.33 -2.43 6.22
CA ALA A 176 -9.02 -3.72 6.84
C ALA A 176 -10.03 -4.81 6.43
N THR A 177 -9.51 -5.96 6.02
CA THR A 177 -10.30 -7.12 5.53
C THR A 177 -11.16 -7.74 6.63
N MET A 178 -10.66 -7.68 7.87
CA MET A 178 -11.32 -8.12 9.09
C MET A 178 -11.38 -6.95 10.09
N ARG A 179 -12.19 -7.10 11.15
CA ARG A 179 -12.08 -6.20 12.32
C ARG A 179 -10.63 -6.28 12.81
N SER A 180 -9.94 -5.15 12.74
CA SER A 180 -8.54 -5.01 13.09
C SER A 180 -8.51 -4.23 14.39
N GLU A 181 -7.73 -4.72 15.36
CA GLU A 181 -7.51 -4.01 16.62
C GLU A 181 -6.71 -2.72 16.41
N ASN A 182 -5.94 -2.66 15.32
CA ASN A 182 -5.10 -1.51 14.98
C ASN A 182 -5.93 -0.44 14.24
N PHE A 183 -6.05 -0.55 12.92
CA PHE A 183 -6.67 0.49 12.09
C PHE A 183 -7.72 -0.09 11.16
N ALA A 184 -8.89 0.56 11.09
CA ALA A 184 -9.97 0.20 10.17
C ALA A 184 -9.66 0.62 8.74
N TYR A 185 -9.03 1.79 8.58
CA TYR A 185 -8.66 2.36 7.29
C TYR A 185 -7.23 2.91 7.33
N LEU A 186 -6.58 2.91 6.16
CA LEU A 186 -5.27 3.52 5.95
C LEU A 186 -5.29 4.35 4.65
N ILE A 187 -4.51 5.44 4.65
CA ILE A 187 -4.14 6.20 3.46
C ILE A 187 -2.62 6.15 3.34
N LEU A 188 -2.12 5.64 2.22
CA LEU A 188 -0.69 5.66 1.91
C LEU A 188 -0.45 6.59 0.72
N CYS A 189 0.41 7.59 0.89
CA CYS A 189 0.78 8.53 -0.15
C CYS A 189 2.27 8.44 -0.46
N GLU A 190 2.63 8.30 -1.73
CA GLU A 190 4.02 8.28 -2.19
C GLU A 190 4.38 9.60 -2.87
N CYS A 191 5.49 10.21 -2.44
CA CYS A 191 6.10 11.39 -3.05
C CYS A 191 7.50 11.04 -3.55
N GLU A 192 7.76 11.23 -4.85
CA GLU A 192 8.99 10.78 -5.52
C GLU A 192 10.25 11.50 -5.04
N ASN A 193 10.15 12.79 -4.72
CA ASN A 193 11.31 13.65 -4.41
C ASN A 193 11.33 14.03 -2.91
N GLY A 194 10.70 13.22 -2.07
CA GLY A 194 10.48 13.58 -0.68
C GLY A 194 11.76 13.77 0.13
N MET A 195 12.74 12.86 -0.03
CA MET A 195 14.02 12.95 0.68
C MET A 195 14.87 14.12 0.19
N GLU A 196 14.82 14.43 -1.11
CA GLU A 196 15.51 15.60 -1.69
C GLU A 196 14.99 16.90 -1.09
N HIS A 197 13.68 16.99 -0.83
CA HIS A 197 13.00 18.15 -0.28
C HIS A 197 12.46 17.89 1.13
N LEU A 198 13.28 17.28 1.99
CA LEU A 198 12.86 16.80 3.30
C LEU A 198 12.24 17.90 4.20
N SER A 199 12.78 19.12 4.20
CA SER A 199 12.20 20.22 4.99
C SER A 199 10.76 20.53 4.57
N VAL A 200 10.50 20.59 3.26
CA VAL A 200 9.16 20.81 2.69
C VAL A 200 8.23 19.64 3.03
N ALA A 201 8.75 18.40 2.99
CA ALA A 201 8.00 17.22 3.37
C ALA A 201 7.61 17.23 4.86
N MET A 202 8.52 17.68 5.75
CA MET A 202 8.27 17.83 7.18
C MET A 202 7.24 18.92 7.48
N ASP A 203 7.30 20.07 6.80
CA ASP A 203 6.31 21.14 6.97
C ASP A 203 4.91 20.69 6.53
N PHE A 204 4.84 19.95 5.41
CA PHE A 204 3.60 19.36 4.95
C PHE A 204 3.09 18.27 5.90
N TYR A 205 3.99 17.45 6.44
CA TYR A 205 3.67 16.44 7.45
C TYR A 205 3.04 17.07 8.71
N GLU A 206 3.63 18.14 9.25
CA GLU A 206 3.07 18.86 10.40
C GLU A 206 1.70 19.47 10.07
N THR A 207 1.53 20.00 8.84
CA THR A 207 0.22 20.45 8.36
C THR A 207 -0.82 19.33 8.40
N LEU A 208 -0.48 18.11 7.96
CA LEU A 208 -1.39 16.96 7.99
C LEU A 208 -1.78 16.57 9.42
N LYS A 209 -0.86 16.59 10.39
CA LYS A 209 -1.14 16.29 11.81
C LYS A 209 -2.17 17.25 12.40
N THR A 210 -2.06 18.55 12.10
CA THR A 210 -2.98 19.57 12.66
C THR A 210 -4.43 19.38 12.20
N ARG A 211 -4.65 18.71 11.07
CA ARG A 211 -5.99 18.44 10.53
C ARG A 211 -6.76 17.36 11.31
N ARG A 212 -6.10 16.60 12.19
CA ARG A 212 -6.69 15.56 13.05
C ARG A 212 -7.53 14.52 12.29
N CYS A 213 -7.22 14.29 11.02
CA CYS A 213 -7.83 13.25 10.21
C CYS A 213 -7.15 11.90 10.44
N GLY A 214 -6.92 11.48 11.69
CA GLY A 214 -6.21 10.23 12.02
C GLY A 214 -4.74 10.40 12.43
N LEU A 215 -4.08 9.27 12.70
CA LEU A 215 -2.67 9.20 13.07
C LEU A 215 -1.81 9.27 11.82
N VAL A 216 -1.08 10.37 11.63
CA VAL A 216 -0.18 10.56 10.49
C VAL A 216 1.23 10.17 10.90
N GLY A 217 1.95 9.47 10.04
CA GLY A 217 3.40 9.31 10.14
C GLY A 217 4.09 9.58 8.81
N LEU A 218 5.34 10.03 8.88
CA LEU A 218 6.21 10.26 7.72
C LEU A 218 7.35 9.26 7.71
N TYR A 219 7.49 8.53 6.62
CA TYR A 219 8.42 7.42 6.52
C TYR A 219 9.29 7.49 5.27
N LYS A 220 10.56 7.14 5.43
CA LYS A 220 11.48 6.86 4.33
C LYS A 220 11.53 5.38 4.02
N VAL A 221 11.97 5.05 2.81
CA VAL A 221 12.28 3.67 2.43
C VAL A 221 13.56 3.24 3.16
N GLU A 222 13.44 2.22 4.01
CA GLU A 222 14.61 1.57 4.63
C GLU A 222 15.08 0.40 3.77
N ARG A 223 14.12 -0.38 3.26
CA ARG A 223 14.41 -1.52 2.39
C ARG A 223 13.20 -1.86 1.53
N TYR A 224 13.43 -2.32 0.30
CA TYR A 224 12.41 -3.00 -0.50
C TYR A 224 12.81 -4.46 -0.70
N TYR A 225 11.83 -5.33 -0.91
CA TYR A 225 12.03 -6.75 -1.15
C TYR A 225 10.96 -7.29 -2.09
N ILE A 226 11.34 -8.27 -2.90
CA ILE A 226 10.51 -8.89 -3.93
C ILE A 226 10.59 -10.43 -3.79
N PRO A 227 9.67 -11.19 -4.40
CA PRO A 227 9.79 -12.65 -4.45
C PRO A 227 11.17 -13.08 -4.97
N PRO A 228 11.78 -14.14 -4.41
CA PRO A 228 13.02 -14.69 -4.93
C PRO A 228 12.84 -15.15 -6.38
N HIS A 229 13.89 -15.03 -7.19
CA HIS A 229 13.91 -15.65 -8.51
C HIS A 229 13.77 -17.18 -8.34
N HIS A 230 12.64 -17.74 -8.77
CA HIS A 230 12.64 -19.14 -9.14
C HIS A 230 13.54 -19.24 -10.37
N LYS A 231 14.72 -19.87 -10.22
CA LYS A 231 15.39 -20.44 -11.38
C LYS A 231 14.38 -21.41 -11.97
N THR A 232 13.76 -21.04 -13.08
CA THR A 232 13.11 -22.03 -13.94
C THR A 232 14.23 -22.99 -14.32
N ASP A 233 14.16 -24.20 -13.78
CA ASP A 233 15.07 -25.28 -14.12
C ASP A 233 15.11 -25.46 -15.65
N LYS A 234 16.28 -25.88 -16.09
CA LYS A 234 16.70 -26.14 -17.47
C LYS A 234 15.70 -26.96 -18.27
#